data_AF-A0A7V0LTP9-F1
#
_entry.id   AF-A0A7V0LTP9-F1
#
_cell.length_a   1.000
_cell.length_b   1.000
_cell.length_c   1.000
_cell.angle_alpha   90.00
_cell.angle_beta   90.00
_cell.angle_gamma   90.00
#
_symmetry.space_group_name_H-M   'P 1'
#
loop_
_entity.id
_entity.type
_entity.pdbx_description
1 polymer ?
#
loop_
_entity_poly.entity_id
_entity_poly.type
_entity_poly.pdbx_seq_one_letter_code
_entity_poly.pdbx_strand_id
1 'polypeptide(L)'
;MWLYIGLGVSIGLWIALGRYVFPEIKTTYGAKGTFSNKLLYSWYAMWAFHHIPVVLASWFAVWLIPVDRTLAQIGGLVLFVVGLVLLPLGM
;
A
#
# COMPACT_ATOMS: atom_id res chain seq x y z
N MET A 1 -3.65 -22.02 -4.91
CA MET A 1 -4.45 -21.37 -5.97
C MET A 1 -5.15 -20.11 -5.46
N TRP A 2 -6.05 -20.20 -4.47
CA TRP A 2 -6.83 -19.07 -3.94
C TRP A 2 -6.00 -17.88 -3.45
N LEU A 3 -4.87 -18.13 -2.78
CA LEU A 3 -3.99 -17.06 -2.30
C LEU A 3 -3.41 -16.21 -3.45
N TYR A 4 -2.96 -16.84 -4.53
CA TYR A 4 -2.46 -16.11 -5.72
C TYR A 4 -3.55 -15.29 -6.40
N ILE A 5 -4.78 -15.81 -6.47
CA ILE A 5 -5.93 -15.07 -7.01
C ILE A 5 -6.22 -13.85 -6.13
N GLY A 6 -6.23 -14.02 -4.81
CA GLY A 6 -6.42 -12.93 -3.86
C GLY A 6 -5.34 -11.85 -3.95
N LEU A 7 -4.07 -12.25 -4.06
CA LEU A 7 -2.95 -11.33 -4.27
C LEU A 7 -3.13 -10.55 -5.59
N GLY A 8 -3.48 -11.24 -6.68
CA GLY A 8 -3.71 -10.63 -7.99
C GLY A 8 -4.84 -9.61 -7.97
N VAL A 9 -5.97 -9.93 -7.35
CA VAL A 9 -7.10 -9.00 -7.18
C VAL A 9 -6.69 -7.79 -6.36
N SER A 10 -5.99 -7.98 -5.23
CA SER A 10 -5.54 -6.88 -4.37
C SER A 10 -4.60 -5.93 -5.10
N ILE A 11 -3.63 -6.47 -5.86
CA ILE A 11 -2.71 -5.67 -6.68
C ILE A 11 -3.48 -4.92 -7.77
N GLY A 12 -4.45 -5.55 -8.42
CA GLY A 12 -5.29 -4.91 -9.43
C GLY A 12 -6.08 -3.71 -8.87
N LEU A 13 -6.68 -3.87 -7.70
CA LEU A 13 -7.39 -2.80 -6.99
C LEU A 13 -6.44 -1.67 -6.57
N TRP A 14 -5.24 -2.00 -6.09
CA TRP A 14 -4.21 -1.01 -5.78
C TRP A 14 -3.83 -0.16 -7.00
N ILE A 15 -3.59 -0.79 -8.15
CA ILE A 15 -3.25 -0.08 -9.40
C ILE A 15 -4.41 0.80 -9.86
N ALA A 16 -5.65 0.29 -9.83
CA ALA A 16 -6.84 1.05 -10.21
C ALA A 16 -7.02 2.29 -9.33
N LEU A 17 -6.87 2.14 -8.01
CA LEU A 17 -6.93 3.26 -7.07
C LEU A 17 -5.76 4.23 -7.29
N GLY A 18 -4.55 3.76 -7.54
CA GLY A 18 -3.39 4.63 -7.82
C GLY A 18 -3.60 5.54 -9.02
N ARG A 19 -4.25 5.05 -10.07
CA ARG A 19 -4.61 5.87 -11.24
C ARG A 19 -5.62 6.98 -10.92
N TYR A 20 -6.45 6.80 -9.90
CA TYR A 20 -7.38 7.83 -9.43
C TYR A 20 -6.73 8.78 -8.41
N VAL A 21 -6.07 8.22 -7.40
CA VAL A 21 -5.55 8.93 -6.23
C VAL A 21 -4.39 9.85 -6.59
N PHE A 22 -3.41 9.39 -7.37
CA PHE A 22 -2.21 10.19 -7.64
C PHE A 22 -2.48 11.46 -8.45
N PRO A 23 -3.27 11.44 -9.55
CA PRO A 23 -3.63 12.66 -10.25
C PRO A 23 -4.42 13.65 -9.38
N GLU A 24 -5.32 13.15 -8.54
CA GLU A 24 -6.12 14.00 -7.66
C GLU A 24 -5.23 14.69 -6.62
N ILE A 25 -4.31 13.96 -5.98
CA ILE A 25 -3.30 14.52 -5.06
C ILE A 25 -2.50 15.63 -5.75
N LYS A 26 -1.99 15.36 -6.97
CA LYS A 26 -1.22 16.34 -7.73
C LYS A 26 -2.04 17.61 -8.01
N THR A 27 -3.30 17.44 -8.37
CA THR A 27 -4.23 18.54 -8.64
C THR A 27 -4.50 19.35 -7.37
N THR A 28 -4.79 18.70 -6.25
CA THR A 28 -5.03 19.37 -4.96
C THR A 28 -3.81 20.15 -4.49
N TYR A 29 -2.60 19.57 -4.58
CA TYR A 29 -1.37 20.28 -4.25
C TYR A 29 -1.11 21.47 -5.18
N GLY A 30 -1.33 21.30 -6.49
CA GLY A 30 -1.18 22.39 -7.46
C GLY A 30 -2.11 23.58 -7.18
N ALA A 31 -3.31 23.29 -6.69
CA ALA A 31 -4.28 24.29 -6.26
C ALA A 31 -4.05 24.83 -4.83
N LYS A 32 -3.02 24.34 -4.11
CA LYS A 32 -2.79 24.60 -2.67
C LYS A 32 -4.03 24.32 -1.80
N GLY A 33 -4.83 23.34 -2.19
CA GLY A 33 -6.05 22.93 -1.48
C GLY A 33 -5.77 21.88 -0.40
N THR A 34 -6.78 21.58 0.39
CA THR A 34 -6.77 20.46 1.34
C THR A 34 -7.38 19.21 0.71
N PHE A 35 -6.94 18.03 1.15
CA PHE A 35 -7.52 16.79 0.66
C PHE A 35 -8.96 16.63 1.11
N SER A 36 -9.84 16.25 0.18
CA SER A 36 -11.20 15.87 0.53
C SER A 36 -11.20 14.55 1.31
N ASN A 37 -12.24 14.34 2.14
CA ASN A 37 -12.44 13.06 2.82
C ASN A 37 -12.45 11.88 1.84
N LYS A 38 -13.04 12.07 0.65
CA LYS A 38 -13.06 11.06 -0.40
C LYS A 38 -11.64 10.70 -0.87
N LEU A 39 -10.80 11.70 -1.11
CA LEU A 39 -9.41 11.48 -1.53
C LEU A 39 -8.60 10.80 -0.41
N LEU A 40 -8.76 11.24 0.83
CA LEU A 40 -8.12 10.63 2.00
C LEU A 40 -8.52 9.15 2.14
N TYR A 41 -9.82 8.83 2.11
CA TYR A 41 -10.28 7.44 2.19
C TYR A 41 -9.78 6.60 1.02
N SER A 42 -9.75 7.16 -0.19
CA SER A 42 -9.23 6.46 -1.37
C SER A 42 -7.72 6.20 -1.24
N TRP A 43 -6.97 7.14 -0.67
CA TRP A 43 -5.55 6.98 -0.38
C TRP A 43 -5.30 5.88 0.67
N TYR A 44 -6.06 5.89 1.78
CA TYR A 44 -5.98 4.83 2.78
C TYR A 44 -6.34 3.45 2.20
N ALA A 45 -7.41 3.37 1.40
CA ALA A 45 -7.80 2.14 0.74
C ALA A 45 -6.71 1.64 -0.22
N MET A 46 -6.13 2.53 -1.02
CA MET A 46 -5.03 2.21 -1.93
C MET A 46 -3.86 1.59 -1.15
N TRP A 47 -3.44 2.22 -0.07
CA TRP A 47 -2.34 1.70 0.74
C TRP A 47 -2.67 0.38 1.45
N ALA A 48 -3.90 0.17 1.88
CA ALA A 48 -4.34 -1.11 2.43
C ALA A 48 -4.22 -2.23 1.39
N PHE A 49 -4.71 -1.99 0.16
CA PHE A 49 -4.60 -2.95 -0.95
C PHE A 49 -3.15 -3.18 -1.42
N HIS A 50 -2.22 -2.29 -1.10
CA HIS A 50 -0.79 -2.52 -1.29
C HIS A 50 -0.16 -3.36 -0.16
N HIS A 51 -0.43 -3.01 1.10
CA HIS A 51 0.24 -3.63 2.24
C HIS A 51 -0.28 -5.04 2.55
N ILE A 52 -1.58 -5.29 2.39
CA ILE A 52 -2.17 -6.62 2.61
C ILE A 52 -1.46 -7.71 1.78
N PRO A 53 -1.31 -7.57 0.45
CA PRO A 53 -0.63 -8.58 -0.35
C PRO A 53 0.86 -8.68 -0.03
N VAL A 54 1.53 -7.59 0.35
CA VAL A 54 2.94 -7.62 0.79
C VAL A 54 3.10 -8.41 2.09
N VAL A 55 2.23 -8.19 3.08
CA VAL A 55 2.23 -8.92 4.35
C VAL A 55 1.92 -10.41 4.11
N LEU A 56 0.91 -10.72 3.29
CA LEU A 56 0.56 -12.10 2.96
C LEU A 56 1.69 -12.80 2.19
N ALA A 57 2.29 -12.14 1.18
CA ALA A 57 3.43 -12.66 0.45
C ALA A 57 4.61 -12.97 1.39
N SER A 58 4.89 -12.08 2.35
CA SER A 58 5.93 -12.27 3.36
C SER A 58 5.61 -13.44 4.30
N TRP A 59 4.37 -13.54 4.78
CA TRP A 59 3.95 -14.55 5.75
C TRP A 59 3.98 -15.96 5.17
N PHE A 60 3.51 -16.10 3.93
CA PHE A 60 3.42 -17.37 3.21
C PHE A 60 4.65 -17.67 2.34
N ALA A 61 5.68 -16.82 2.38
CA ALA A 61 6.88 -16.92 1.53
C ALA A 61 6.53 -17.03 0.02
N VAL A 62 5.47 -16.34 -0.40
CA VAL A 62 4.99 -16.32 -1.78
C VAL A 62 5.62 -15.13 -2.48
N TRP A 63 6.88 -15.30 -2.86
CA TRP A 63 7.64 -14.31 -3.63
C TRP A 63 7.87 -14.84 -5.05
N LEU A 64 7.79 -13.95 -6.04
CA LEU A 64 8.19 -14.27 -7.43
C LEU A 64 9.71 -14.46 -7.56
N ILE A 65 10.46 -13.97 -6.58
CA ILE A 65 11.92 -14.08 -6.46
C ILE A 65 12.26 -14.82 -5.17
N PRO A 66 13.32 -15.64 -5.14
CA PRO A 66 13.73 -16.33 -3.93
C PRO A 66 14.24 -15.30 -2.91
N VAL A 67 13.40 -14.99 -1.92
CA VAL A 67 13.72 -14.08 -0.81
C VAL A 67 13.68 -14.90 0.47
N ASP A 68 14.71 -14.75 1.30
CA ASP A 68 14.74 -15.37 2.62
C ASP A 68 13.56 -14.84 3.48
N ARG A 69 12.83 -15.78 4.07
CA ARG A 69 11.60 -15.48 4.83
C ARG A 69 11.88 -14.57 6.03
N THR A 70 12.99 -14.79 6.73
CA THR A 70 13.38 -14.02 7.91
C THR A 70 13.68 -12.58 7.52
N LEU A 71 14.45 -12.38 6.45
CA LEU A 71 14.76 -11.05 5.92
C LEU A 71 13.49 -10.30 5.50
N ALA A 72 12.56 -10.97 4.82
CA ALA A 72 11.29 -10.37 4.42
C ALA A 72 10.45 -9.90 5.61
N GLN A 73 10.38 -10.71 6.67
CA GLN A 73 9.63 -10.38 7.89
C GLN A 73 10.25 -9.20 8.65
N ILE A 74 11.58 -9.19 8.80
CA ILE A 74 12.29 -8.08 9.46
C ILE A 74 12.11 -6.79 8.67
N GLY A 75 12.31 -6.82 7.36
CA GLY A 75 12.13 -5.65 6.48
C GLY A 75 10.70 -5.13 6.51
N GLY A 76 9.71 -6.01 6.45
CA GLY A 76 8.29 -5.65 6.55
C GLY A 76 7.93 -5.00 7.89
N LEU A 77 8.45 -5.53 9.01
CA LEU A 77 8.22 -4.97 10.34
C LEU A 77 8.82 -3.56 10.47
N VAL A 78 10.06 -3.36 9.99
CA VAL A 78 10.72 -2.05 10.01
C VAL A 78 9.92 -1.03 9.20
N LEU A 79 9.53 -1.37 7.96
CA LEU A 79 8.73 -0.49 7.12
C LEU A 79 7.37 -0.15 7.75
N PHE A 80 6.71 -1.12 8.38
CA PHE A 80 5.44 -0.90 9.06
C PHE A 80 5.58 0.07 10.23
N VAL A 81 6.58 -0.11 11.10
CA VAL A 81 6.83 0.78 12.25
C VAL A 81 7.20 2.18 11.79
N VAL A 82 8.11 2.31 10.81
CA VAL A 82 8.50 3.61 10.24
C VAL A 82 7.30 4.32 9.61
N GLY A 83 6.47 3.59 8.86
CA GLY A 83 5.22 4.12 8.30
C GLY A 83 4.29 4.65 9.38
N LEU A 84 4.08 3.88 10.47
CA LEU A 84 3.24 4.28 11.60
C LEU A 84 3.71 5.57 12.29
N VAL A 85 5.03 5.79 12.36
CA VAL A 85 5.62 6.98 12.99
C VAL A 85 5.63 8.18 12.06
N LEU A 86 5.89 7.99 10.77
CA LEU A 86 5.96 9.09 9.81
C LEU A 86 4.58 9.59 9.36
N LEU A 87 3.57 8.73 9.35
CA LEU A 87 2.22 9.06 8.86
C LEU A 87 1.54 10.18 9.67
N PRO A 88 1.63 10.22 11.02
CA PRO A 88 1.15 11.34 11.83
C PRO A 88 1.95 12.65 11.68
N LEU A 89 3.20 12.59 11.21
CA LEU A 89 4.05 13.79 11.07
C LEU A 89 3.77 14.57 9.78
N GLY A 90 3.10 13.94 8.80
CA GLY A 90 2.73 14.56 7.53
C GLY A 90 1.26 14.98 7.41
N MET A 91 0.44 14.69 8.44
CA MET A 91 -0.93 15.21 8.58
C MET A 91 -0.92 16.46 9.45
#